data_AF-A0A1J8PET8-F1
#
_entry.id   AF-A0A1J8PET8-F1
#
_cell.length_a   1.000
_cell.length_b   1.000
_cell.length_c   1.000
_cell.angle_alpha   90.00
_cell.angle_beta   90.00
_cell.angle_gamma   90.00
#
_symmetry.space_group_name_H-M   'P 1'
#
loop_
_entity.id
_entity.type
_entity.pdbx_description
1 polymer ?
#
loop_
_entity_poly.entity_id
_entity_poly.type
_entity_poly.pdbx_seq_one_letter_code
_entity_poly.pdbx_strand_id
1 'polypeptide(L)'
;EYDISSVGEEEKFAVRYVWAAFADWQVWILILINLSMLVPLTGITLFLPFGYSTPISQLLTIPPYATAAIVLLFFAHYSDKLKIRSPFILAGFTMCLIGLSINISTAPNGVKYFGTFFIVIGCYAAIPSVLSWLGNNLSGQYKRGIGVALQIGVGNMGGAISSVIYRSQDSPRFILGHGVELMFVGIGLTFLPIAVFLYKRINTQRDAAEHLALEGGKKVHIYSDQELRELGDRAPDFRYTL
;
A
#
# COMPACT_ATOMS: atom_id res chain seq x y z
N GLU A 1 -13.49 16.22 -7.84
CA GLU A 1 -13.58 15.60 -9.17
C GLU A 1 -12.69 14.34 -9.14
N TYR A 2 -13.23 13.21 -8.65
CA TYR A 2 -12.50 11.93 -8.45
C TYR A 2 -13.08 10.82 -9.32
N ASP A 3 -13.78 11.21 -10.38
CA ASP A 3 -14.30 10.29 -11.38
C ASP A 3 -13.34 10.27 -12.56
N ILE A 4 -12.59 9.17 -12.66
CA ILE A 4 -11.67 8.87 -13.75
C ILE A 4 -12.36 8.02 -14.83
N SER A 5 -13.65 7.69 -14.66
CA SER A 5 -14.45 7.05 -15.69
C SER A 5 -14.93 8.10 -16.70
N SER A 6 -14.89 7.75 -17.98
CA SER A 6 -15.33 8.64 -19.06
C SER A 6 -16.85 8.88 -19.06
N VAL A 7 -17.61 8.10 -18.29
CA VAL A 7 -19.07 8.03 -18.40
C VAL A 7 -19.81 8.29 -17.09
N GLY A 8 -19.15 8.43 -15.93
CA GLY A 8 -19.85 8.63 -14.65
C GLY A 8 -20.19 7.33 -13.91
N GLU A 9 -20.17 7.34 -12.57
CA GLU A 9 -20.44 6.16 -11.73
C GLU A 9 -21.94 5.81 -11.59
N GLU A 10 -22.29 4.52 -11.51
CA GLU A 10 -23.65 4.08 -11.18
C GLU A 10 -24.00 4.33 -9.71
N GLU A 11 -25.08 5.08 -9.46
CA GLU A 11 -25.54 5.47 -8.10
C GLU A 11 -26.34 4.39 -7.35
N LYS A 12 -26.69 3.26 -7.98
CA LYS A 12 -27.52 2.22 -7.35
C LYS A 12 -26.67 1.07 -6.83
N PHE A 13 -26.78 0.80 -5.53
CA PHE A 13 -26.15 -0.35 -4.90
C PHE A 13 -26.63 -1.67 -5.50
N ALA A 14 -25.69 -2.57 -5.79
CA ALA A 14 -25.97 -3.93 -6.22
C ALA A 14 -24.91 -4.89 -5.65
N VAL A 15 -25.34 -6.08 -5.24
CA VAL A 15 -24.46 -7.12 -4.65
C VAL A 15 -23.34 -7.54 -5.61
N ARG A 16 -23.53 -7.34 -6.92
CA ARG A 16 -22.48 -7.54 -7.94
C ARG A 16 -21.20 -6.77 -7.62
N TYR A 17 -21.29 -5.57 -7.04
CA TYR A 17 -20.12 -4.75 -6.70
C TYR A 17 -19.30 -5.31 -5.54
N VAL A 18 -19.96 -6.02 -4.62
CA VAL A 18 -19.28 -6.75 -3.54
C VAL A 18 -18.41 -7.84 -4.15
N TRP A 19 -19.02 -8.74 -4.91
CA TRP A 19 -18.30 -9.84 -5.56
C TRP A 19 -17.23 -9.33 -6.53
N ALA A 20 -17.48 -8.23 -7.25
CA ALA A 20 -16.50 -7.61 -8.12
C ALA A 20 -15.26 -7.12 -7.35
N ALA A 21 -15.41 -6.58 -6.14
CA ALA A 21 -14.29 -6.17 -5.30
C ALA A 21 -13.52 -7.38 -4.73
N PHE A 22 -14.24 -8.41 -4.25
CA PHE A 22 -13.62 -9.64 -3.71
C PHE A 22 -12.92 -10.49 -4.78
N ALA A 23 -13.39 -10.48 -6.01
CA ALA A 23 -12.77 -11.20 -7.13
C ALA A 23 -11.67 -10.39 -7.84
N ASP A 24 -11.40 -9.16 -7.42
CA ASP A 24 -10.40 -8.33 -8.06
C ASP A 24 -8.98 -8.63 -7.57
N TRP A 25 -8.10 -8.99 -8.50
CA TRP A 25 -6.71 -9.27 -8.19
C TRP A 25 -5.97 -8.05 -7.60
N GLN A 26 -6.36 -6.83 -8.01
CA GLN A 26 -5.71 -5.60 -7.57
C GLN A 26 -5.94 -5.35 -6.08
N VAL A 27 -7.16 -5.63 -5.62
CA VAL A 27 -7.54 -5.51 -4.21
C VAL A 27 -6.65 -6.42 -3.37
N TRP A 28 -6.46 -7.67 -3.77
CA TRP A 28 -5.62 -8.62 -3.02
C TRP A 28 -4.13 -8.29 -3.05
N ILE A 29 -3.59 -7.89 -4.21
CA ILE A 29 -2.18 -7.48 -4.28
C ILE A 29 -1.92 -6.25 -3.42
N LEU A 30 -2.81 -5.25 -3.45
CA LEU A 30 -2.67 -4.03 -2.66
C LEU A 30 -2.99 -4.24 -1.17
N ILE A 31 -3.82 -5.24 -0.82
CA ILE A 31 -3.95 -5.75 0.56
C ILE A 31 -2.62 -6.31 1.05
N LEU A 32 -1.96 -7.18 0.27
CA LEU A 32 -0.69 -7.78 0.66
C LEU A 32 0.40 -6.72 0.83
N ILE A 33 0.47 -5.74 -0.08
CA ILE A 33 1.39 -4.59 0.02
C ILE A 33 1.08 -3.75 1.27
N ASN A 34 -0.19 -3.50 1.58
CA ASN A 34 -0.57 -2.74 2.78
C ASN A 34 -0.24 -3.49 4.07
N LEU A 35 -0.56 -4.80 4.12
CA LEU A 35 -0.29 -5.67 5.26
C LEU A 35 1.21 -5.75 5.56
N SER A 36 2.04 -5.80 4.51
CA SER A 36 3.50 -5.86 4.65
C SER A 36 4.14 -4.59 5.24
N MET A 37 3.41 -3.47 5.28
CA MET A 37 3.81 -2.27 6.03
C MET A 37 3.19 -2.17 7.42
N LEU A 38 1.94 -2.64 7.57
CA LEU A 38 1.23 -2.58 8.85
C LEU A 38 1.80 -3.52 9.91
N VAL A 39 2.30 -4.70 9.51
CA VAL A 39 2.95 -5.63 10.46
C VAL A 39 4.19 -4.98 11.12
N PRO A 40 5.18 -4.45 10.36
CA PRO A 40 6.29 -3.70 10.94
C PRO A 40 5.86 -2.47 11.75
N LEU A 41 4.85 -1.73 11.28
CA LEU A 41 4.40 -0.51 11.95
C LEU A 41 3.86 -0.81 13.36
N THR A 42 3.05 -1.85 13.48
CA THR A 42 2.43 -2.24 14.76
C THR A 42 3.43 -2.88 15.71
N GLY A 43 4.46 -3.55 15.19
CA GLY A 43 5.49 -4.19 16.00
C GLY A 43 6.46 -3.26 16.69
N ILE A 44 6.61 -2.03 16.22
CA ILE A 44 7.48 -1.01 16.85
C ILE A 44 7.23 -0.90 18.35
N THR A 45 5.97 -0.84 18.76
CA THR A 45 5.61 -0.68 20.17
C THR A 45 6.02 -1.87 21.06
N LEU A 46 6.24 -3.05 20.47
CA LEU A 46 6.55 -4.30 21.18
C LEU A 46 8.05 -4.45 21.44
N PHE A 47 8.93 -3.94 20.57
CA PHE A 47 10.38 -4.03 20.75
C PHE A 47 11.06 -2.74 21.21
N LEU A 48 10.36 -1.59 21.15
CA LEU A 48 10.90 -0.32 21.62
C LEU A 48 11.30 -0.25 23.09
N PRO A 49 10.76 -1.05 24.05
CA PRO A 49 11.03 -0.73 25.43
C PRO A 49 12.51 -0.74 25.79
N PHE A 50 13.43 -1.37 25.03
CA PHE A 50 14.90 -1.29 25.20
C PHE A 50 15.42 -1.35 26.68
N GLY A 51 14.63 -1.89 27.61
CA GLY A 51 14.89 -1.88 29.06
C GLY A 51 14.38 -0.66 29.85
N TYR A 52 13.79 0.35 29.22
CA TYR A 52 13.14 1.50 29.84
C TYR A 52 11.71 1.18 30.33
N SER A 53 11.22 1.99 31.27
CA SER A 53 9.83 1.91 31.74
C SER A 53 8.84 2.27 30.62
N THR A 54 7.60 1.79 30.73
CA THR A 54 6.53 2.06 29.74
C THR A 54 6.37 3.56 29.43
N PRO A 55 6.34 4.48 30.42
CA PRO A 55 6.19 5.91 30.13
C PRO A 55 7.36 6.49 29.31
N ILE A 56 8.60 6.10 29.63
CA ILE A 56 9.79 6.57 28.91
C ILE A 56 9.79 6.01 27.48
N SER A 57 9.43 4.74 27.32
CA SER A 57 9.35 4.09 26.01
C SER A 57 8.32 4.77 25.11
N GLN A 58 7.16 5.14 25.66
CA GLN A 58 6.14 5.92 24.92
C GLN A 58 6.68 7.29 24.50
N LEU A 59 7.38 8.00 25.40
CA LEU A 59 7.99 9.30 25.08
C LEU A 59 9.02 9.18 23.95
N LEU A 60 9.80 8.10 23.93
CA LEU A 60 10.78 7.83 22.87
C LEU A 60 10.14 7.59 21.50
N THR A 61 8.86 7.26 21.40
CA THR A 61 8.18 7.14 20.11
C THR A 61 7.83 8.49 19.47
N ILE A 62 7.71 9.55 20.27
CA ILE A 62 7.26 10.87 19.81
C ILE A 62 8.17 11.43 18.71
N PRO A 63 9.52 11.47 18.86
CA PRO A 63 10.38 12.03 17.82
C PRO A 63 10.34 11.27 16.47
N PRO A 64 10.35 9.92 16.42
CA PRO A 64 10.10 9.18 15.19
C PRO A 64 8.78 9.57 14.50
N TYR A 65 7.67 9.64 15.23
CA TYR A 65 6.36 9.99 14.66
C TYR A 65 6.32 11.44 14.15
N ALA A 66 6.89 12.39 14.89
CA ALA A 66 6.97 13.79 14.46
C ALA A 66 7.77 13.93 13.15
N THR A 67 8.90 13.21 13.05
CA THR A 67 9.72 13.19 11.83
C THR A 67 8.97 12.55 10.66
N ALA A 68 8.26 11.45 10.92
CA ALA A 68 7.45 10.78 9.91
C ALA A 68 6.31 11.65 9.39
N ALA A 69 5.67 12.46 10.24
CA ALA A 69 4.65 13.41 9.81
C ALA A 69 5.20 14.44 8.80
N ILE A 70 6.40 14.97 9.06
CA ILE A 70 7.04 15.92 8.14
C ILE A 70 7.35 15.24 6.80
N VAL A 71 7.98 14.06 6.83
CA VAL A 71 8.34 13.33 5.60
C VAL A 71 7.12 12.89 4.82
N LEU A 72 6.04 12.47 5.51
CA LEU A 72 4.77 12.14 4.89
C LEU A 72 4.22 13.31 4.08
N LEU A 73 4.24 14.54 4.60
CA LEU A 73 3.78 15.72 3.86
C LEU A 73 4.59 15.95 2.58
N PHE A 74 5.91 15.77 2.65
CA PHE A 74 6.77 15.83 1.46
C PHE A 74 6.40 14.73 0.45
N PHE A 75 6.29 13.48 0.90
CA PHE A 75 5.98 12.34 0.03
C PHE A 75 4.60 12.50 -0.63
N ALA A 76 3.59 12.92 0.14
CA ALA A 76 2.25 13.18 -0.38
C ALA A 76 2.28 14.27 -1.46
N HIS A 77 2.92 15.41 -1.17
CA HIS A 77 3.01 16.52 -2.12
C HIS A 77 3.68 16.13 -3.44
N TYR A 78 4.84 15.46 -3.38
CA TYR A 78 5.56 15.06 -4.59
C TYR A 78 4.88 13.90 -5.33
N SER A 79 4.27 12.97 -4.60
CA SER A 79 3.53 11.86 -5.20
C SER A 79 2.29 12.33 -5.94
N ASP A 80 1.57 13.31 -5.40
CA ASP A 80 0.44 13.94 -6.07
C ASP A 80 0.90 14.74 -7.30
N LYS A 81 1.99 15.50 -7.17
CA LYS A 81 2.52 16.32 -8.27
C LYS A 81 3.02 15.50 -9.45
N LEU A 82 3.71 14.38 -9.18
CA LEU A 82 4.24 13.49 -10.22
C LEU A 82 3.19 12.51 -10.76
N LYS A 83 2.01 12.40 -10.11
CA LYS A 83 0.95 11.43 -10.44
C LYS A 83 1.44 9.98 -10.54
N ILE A 84 2.49 9.66 -9.77
CA ILE A 84 3.04 8.31 -9.62
C ILE A 84 3.20 7.99 -8.13
N ARG A 85 2.78 6.80 -7.74
CA ARG A 85 2.74 6.31 -6.35
C ARG A 85 3.83 5.29 -6.08
N SER A 86 4.12 4.38 -7.03
CA SER A 86 5.06 3.27 -6.80
C SER A 86 6.46 3.65 -6.33
N PRO A 87 7.12 4.73 -6.80
CA PRO A 87 8.47 5.06 -6.32
C PRO A 87 8.50 5.45 -4.83
N PHE A 88 7.46 6.13 -4.36
CA PHE A 88 7.33 6.54 -2.96
C PHE A 88 7.04 5.35 -2.05
N ILE A 89 6.25 4.40 -2.53
CA ILE A 89 5.98 3.13 -1.83
C ILE A 89 7.28 2.30 -1.74
N LEU A 90 8.05 2.23 -2.84
CA LEU A 90 9.34 1.53 -2.87
C LEU A 90 10.35 2.17 -1.90
N ALA A 91 10.42 3.50 -1.89
CA ALA A 91 11.25 4.22 -0.93
C ALA A 91 10.86 3.90 0.51
N GLY A 92 9.55 3.87 0.81
CA GLY A 92 9.03 3.47 2.12
C GLY A 92 9.45 2.06 2.54
N PHE A 93 9.30 1.07 1.65
CA PHE A 93 9.77 -0.29 1.92
C PHE A 93 11.28 -0.37 2.12
N THR A 94 12.05 0.38 1.33
CA THR A 94 13.52 0.42 1.46
C THR A 94 13.93 0.98 2.82
N MET A 95 13.24 2.03 3.30
CA MET A 95 13.45 2.56 4.64
C MET A 95 13.06 1.54 5.72
N CYS A 96 11.89 0.89 5.63
CA CYS A 96 11.51 -0.15 6.61
C CYS A 96 12.49 -1.34 6.59
N LEU A 97 13.02 -1.74 5.42
CA LEU A 97 14.07 -2.77 5.31
C LEU A 97 15.36 -2.38 6.04
N ILE A 98 15.85 -1.16 5.82
CA ILE A 98 17.06 -0.64 6.49
C ILE A 98 16.84 -0.60 8.01
N GLY A 99 15.71 -0.05 8.44
CA GLY A 99 15.39 0.09 9.87
C GLY A 99 15.26 -1.25 10.59
N LEU A 100 14.61 -2.24 9.98
CA LEU A 100 14.51 -3.60 10.54
C LEU A 100 15.85 -4.34 10.53
N SER A 101 16.66 -4.16 9.49
CA SER A 101 18.01 -4.73 9.39
C SER A 101 18.92 -4.21 10.50
N ILE A 102 18.78 -2.94 10.88
CA ILE A 102 19.48 -2.36 12.03
C ILE A 102 18.97 -2.98 13.33
N ASN A 103 17.65 -3.11 13.51
CA ASN A 103 17.06 -3.59 14.75
C ASN A 103 17.36 -5.08 15.05
N ILE A 104 17.41 -5.94 14.03
CA ILE A 104 17.76 -7.36 14.19
C ILE A 104 19.25 -7.58 14.52
N SER A 105 20.10 -6.61 14.16
CA SER A 105 21.54 -6.68 14.37
C SER A 105 21.94 -6.63 15.86
N THR A 106 23.23 -6.84 16.14
CA THR A 106 23.83 -6.69 17.46
C THR A 106 24.19 -5.23 17.81
N ALA A 107 23.66 -4.26 17.07
CA ALA A 107 23.97 -2.85 17.29
C ALA A 107 23.51 -2.34 18.69
N PRO A 108 24.15 -1.29 19.23
CA PRO A 108 23.73 -0.67 20.48
C PRO A 108 22.32 -0.07 20.40
N ASN A 109 21.64 0.08 21.55
CA ASN A 109 20.26 0.60 21.63
C ASN A 109 20.08 1.96 20.94
N GLY A 110 21.07 2.86 20.98
CA GLY A 110 21.00 4.14 20.28
C GLY A 110 20.92 4.00 18.75
N VAL A 111 21.64 3.02 18.19
CA VAL A 111 21.59 2.73 16.75
C VAL A 111 20.28 2.05 16.38
N LYS A 112 19.77 1.15 17.24
CA LYS A 112 18.44 0.53 17.08
C LYS A 112 17.32 1.58 17.10
N TYR A 113 17.41 2.55 18.01
CA TYR A 113 16.50 3.67 18.08
C TYR A 113 16.51 4.49 16.77
N PHE A 114 17.68 4.79 16.22
CA PHE A 114 17.80 5.40 14.89
C PHE A 114 17.17 4.53 13.79
N GLY A 115 17.36 3.20 13.84
CA GLY A 115 16.68 2.25 12.96
C GLY A 115 15.15 2.38 13.02
N THR A 116 14.58 2.60 14.22
CA THR A 116 13.13 2.82 14.39
C THR A 116 12.63 4.05 13.63
N PHE A 117 13.43 5.13 13.50
CA PHE A 117 13.03 6.28 12.69
C PHE A 117 12.78 5.87 11.24
N PHE A 118 13.66 5.05 10.66
CA PHE A 118 13.49 4.57 9.28
C PHE A 118 12.23 3.73 9.11
N ILE A 119 11.92 2.86 10.08
CA ILE A 119 10.70 2.04 10.05
C ILE A 119 9.47 2.95 10.12
N VAL A 120 9.40 3.86 11.09
CA VAL A 120 8.25 4.75 11.27
C VAL A 120 8.07 5.64 10.04
N ILE A 121 9.13 6.32 9.59
CA ILE A 121 9.06 7.21 8.43
C ILE A 121 8.63 6.45 7.17
N GLY A 122 9.27 5.31 6.88
CA GLY A 122 8.99 4.54 5.66
C GLY A 122 7.56 4.02 5.61
N CYS A 123 7.09 3.48 6.73
CA CYS A 123 5.78 2.85 6.79
C CYS A 123 4.65 3.93 6.83
N TYR A 124 4.80 5.06 7.54
CA TYR A 124 3.81 6.15 7.49
C TYR A 124 3.76 6.90 6.17
N ALA A 125 4.89 7.10 5.49
CA ALA A 125 4.91 7.80 4.21
C ALA A 125 4.26 6.97 3.08
N ALA A 126 4.38 5.64 3.15
CA ALA A 126 3.92 4.77 2.09
C ALA A 126 2.49 4.23 2.27
N ILE A 127 2.01 3.96 3.50
CA ILE A 127 0.63 3.45 3.71
C ILE A 127 -0.45 4.32 3.03
N PRO A 128 -0.47 5.66 3.20
CA PRO A 128 -1.45 6.52 2.53
C PRO A 128 -1.32 6.49 1.01
N SER A 129 -0.10 6.32 0.50
CA SER A 129 0.17 6.18 -0.93
C SER A 129 -0.42 4.88 -1.48
N VAL A 130 -0.29 3.75 -0.76
CA VAL A 130 -0.87 2.45 -1.17
C VAL A 130 -2.41 2.50 -1.14
N LEU A 131 -3.01 3.11 -0.11
CA LEU A 131 -4.46 3.28 -0.01
C LEU A 131 -5.02 4.12 -1.16
N SER A 132 -4.37 5.26 -1.43
CA SER A 132 -4.74 6.14 -2.55
C SER A 132 -4.52 5.45 -3.89
N TRP A 133 -3.50 4.60 -4.02
CA TRP A 133 -3.21 3.86 -5.25
C TRP A 133 -4.32 2.84 -5.58
N LEU A 134 -4.86 2.13 -4.59
CA LEU A 134 -6.04 1.28 -4.80
C LEU A 134 -7.26 2.11 -5.21
N GLY A 135 -7.52 3.21 -4.49
CA GLY A 135 -8.65 4.10 -4.77
C GLY A 135 -8.61 4.72 -6.18
N ASN A 136 -7.42 4.99 -6.71
CA ASN A 136 -7.24 5.52 -8.07
C ASN A 136 -7.30 4.45 -9.16
N ASN A 137 -7.20 3.16 -8.81
CA ASN A 137 -7.19 2.05 -9.77
C ASN A 137 -8.49 1.27 -9.80
N LEU A 138 -9.42 1.55 -8.89
CA LEU A 138 -10.78 1.01 -8.91
C LEU A 138 -11.75 2.06 -9.43
N SER A 139 -12.67 1.61 -10.29
CA SER A 139 -13.78 2.43 -10.81
C SER A 139 -15.11 1.97 -10.22
N GLY A 140 -16.05 2.90 -10.07
CA GLY A 140 -17.35 2.66 -9.46
C GLY A 140 -17.33 2.90 -7.94
N GLN A 141 -18.19 3.79 -7.46
CA GLN A 141 -18.22 4.26 -6.07
C GLN A 141 -18.26 3.09 -5.07
N TYR A 142 -19.12 2.11 -5.34
CA TYR A 142 -19.31 0.94 -4.48
C TYR A 142 -18.12 -0.01 -4.51
N LYS A 143 -17.63 -0.40 -5.69
CA LYS A 143 -16.48 -1.32 -5.81
C LYS A 143 -15.24 -0.71 -5.17
N ARG A 144 -14.98 0.57 -5.46
CA ARG A 144 -13.87 1.34 -4.88
C ARG A 144 -13.99 1.45 -3.35
N GLY A 145 -15.16 1.82 -2.84
CA GLY A 145 -15.41 1.88 -1.40
C GLY A 145 -15.21 0.54 -0.69
N ILE A 146 -15.74 -0.54 -1.26
CA ILE A 146 -15.60 -1.90 -0.71
C ILE A 146 -14.13 -2.36 -0.79
N GLY A 147 -13.43 -2.11 -1.90
CA GLY A 147 -12.02 -2.45 -2.05
C GLY A 147 -11.13 -1.77 -1.02
N VAL A 148 -11.31 -0.46 -0.81
CA VAL A 148 -10.58 0.29 0.22
C VAL A 148 -10.95 -0.20 1.63
N ALA A 149 -12.23 -0.49 1.89
CA ALA A 149 -12.66 -1.04 3.17
C ALA A 149 -12.03 -2.42 3.45
N LEU A 150 -11.95 -3.30 2.44
CA LEU A 150 -11.25 -4.58 2.54
C LEU A 150 -9.76 -4.38 2.81
N GLN A 151 -9.12 -3.43 2.14
CA GLN A 151 -7.72 -3.10 2.33
C GLN A 151 -7.40 -2.66 3.76
N ILE A 152 -8.23 -1.78 4.33
CA ILE A 152 -8.11 -1.32 5.71
C ILE A 152 -8.43 -2.45 6.68
N GLY A 153 -9.52 -3.19 6.44
CA GLY A 153 -9.98 -4.28 7.30
C GLY A 153 -8.96 -5.39 7.45
N VAL A 154 -8.47 -5.94 6.33
CA VAL A 154 -7.42 -6.98 6.35
C VAL A 154 -6.08 -6.39 6.82
N GLY A 155 -5.79 -5.14 6.45
CA GLY A 155 -4.58 -4.45 6.92
C GLY A 155 -4.46 -4.42 8.43
N ASN A 156 -5.56 -4.15 9.15
CA ASN A 156 -5.58 -4.13 10.62
C ASN A 156 -5.25 -5.49 11.26
N MET A 157 -5.38 -6.61 10.53
CA MET A 157 -4.91 -7.91 11.01
C MET A 157 -3.39 -7.93 11.22
N GLY A 158 -2.64 -7.00 10.62
CA GLY A 158 -1.21 -6.85 10.84
C GLY A 158 -0.84 -6.66 12.32
N GLY A 159 -1.68 -5.97 13.11
CA GLY A 159 -1.46 -5.82 14.55
C GLY A 159 -1.61 -7.13 15.32
N ALA A 160 -2.55 -7.99 14.92
CA ALA A 160 -2.72 -9.31 15.51
C ALA A 160 -1.55 -10.25 15.14
N ILE A 161 -1.03 -10.15 13.92
CA ILE A 161 0.17 -10.89 13.50
C ILE A 161 1.37 -10.43 14.34
N SER A 162 1.55 -9.11 14.48
CA SER A 162 2.67 -8.53 15.21
C SER A 162 2.70 -8.94 16.69
N SER A 163 1.54 -8.95 17.35
CA SER A 163 1.44 -9.36 18.76
C SER A 163 1.77 -10.84 18.99
N VAL A 164 1.53 -11.70 18.00
CA VAL A 164 1.83 -13.14 18.08
C VAL A 164 3.31 -13.44 17.83
N ILE A 165 3.95 -12.69 16.92
CA ILE A 165 5.36 -12.94 16.54
C ILE A 165 6.36 -12.37 17.55
N TYR A 166 6.00 -11.30 18.27
CA TYR A 166 6.82 -10.71 19.34
C TYR A 166 6.52 -11.35 20.69
N ARG A 167 7.14 -12.51 20.92
CA ARG A 167 6.94 -13.28 22.16
C ARG A 167 7.90 -12.83 23.26
N SER A 168 7.41 -12.74 24.49
CA SER A 168 8.22 -12.34 25.65
C SER A 168 9.45 -13.23 25.88
N GLN A 169 9.39 -14.51 25.49
CA GLN A 169 10.51 -15.46 25.58
C GLN A 169 11.69 -15.13 24.65
N ASP A 170 11.44 -14.38 23.56
CA ASP A 170 12.47 -13.99 22.60
C ASP A 170 13.10 -12.62 22.96
N SER A 171 12.66 -12.01 24.05
CA SER A 171 13.23 -10.78 24.60
C SER A 171 14.70 -10.99 25.01
N PRO A 172 15.57 -9.96 24.91
CA PRO A 172 15.32 -8.60 24.44
C PRO A 172 15.58 -8.39 22.94
N ARG A 173 16.02 -9.44 22.22
CA ARG A 173 16.46 -9.30 20.82
C ARG A 173 15.34 -9.53 19.81
N PHE A 174 14.31 -10.29 20.16
CA PHE A 174 13.15 -10.61 19.32
C PHE A 174 13.52 -11.00 17.88
N ILE A 175 14.57 -11.83 17.71
CA ILE A 175 15.12 -12.15 16.37
C ILE A 175 14.05 -12.75 15.46
N LEU A 176 13.18 -13.61 16.02
CA LEU A 176 12.06 -14.19 15.28
C LEU A 176 11.06 -13.12 14.81
N GLY A 177 10.66 -12.21 15.70
CA GLY A 177 9.73 -11.12 15.37
C GLY A 177 10.26 -10.25 14.23
N HIS A 178 11.50 -9.77 14.37
CA HIS A 178 12.16 -8.99 13.32
C HIS A 178 12.33 -9.78 12.01
N GLY A 179 12.64 -11.08 12.10
CA GLY A 179 12.76 -11.95 10.93
C GLY A 179 11.43 -12.12 10.17
N VAL A 180 10.32 -12.24 10.90
CA VAL A 180 8.98 -12.31 10.30
C VAL A 180 8.59 -10.95 9.70
N GLU A 181 8.87 -9.84 10.36
CA GLU A 181 8.65 -8.50 9.80
C GLU A 181 9.46 -8.27 8.52
N LEU A 182 10.72 -8.71 8.48
CA LEU A 182 11.56 -8.67 7.27
C LEU A 182 10.97 -9.53 6.14
N MET A 183 10.39 -10.69 6.46
CA MET A 183 9.68 -11.51 5.48
C MET A 183 8.45 -10.77 4.92
N PHE A 184 7.66 -10.09 5.76
CA PHE A 184 6.57 -9.24 5.29
C PHE A 184 7.07 -8.10 4.40
N VAL A 185 8.11 -7.38 4.80
CA VAL A 185 8.73 -6.33 3.96
C VAL A 185 9.19 -6.91 2.62
N GLY A 186 9.76 -8.12 2.62
CA GLY A 186 10.15 -8.86 1.41
C GLY A 186 8.96 -9.18 0.49
N ILE A 187 7.82 -9.58 1.06
CA ILE A 187 6.55 -9.75 0.32
C ILE A 187 6.18 -8.43 -0.35
N GLY A 188 6.18 -7.32 0.39
CA GLY A 188 5.88 -5.99 -0.16
C GLY A 188 6.82 -5.57 -1.30
N LEU A 189 8.13 -5.76 -1.13
CA LEU A 189 9.16 -5.50 -2.14
C LEU A 189 9.02 -6.40 -3.39
N THR A 190 8.37 -7.55 -3.26
CA THR A 190 8.11 -8.47 -4.39
C THR A 190 6.81 -8.14 -5.11
N PHE A 191 5.73 -7.91 -4.36
CA PHE A 191 4.41 -7.65 -4.94
C PHE A 191 4.27 -6.23 -5.52
N LEU A 192 5.00 -5.25 -5.00
CA LEU A 192 5.02 -3.89 -5.55
C LEU A 192 5.47 -3.85 -7.03
N PRO A 193 6.65 -4.37 -7.42
CA PRO A 193 7.05 -4.38 -8.83
C PRO A 193 6.14 -5.28 -9.69
N ILE A 194 5.56 -6.35 -9.14
CA ILE A 194 4.56 -7.17 -9.84
C ILE A 194 3.31 -6.32 -10.18
N ALA A 195 2.78 -5.56 -9.21
CA ALA A 195 1.65 -4.67 -9.42
C ALA A 195 1.96 -3.62 -10.50
N VAL A 196 3.12 -2.94 -10.40
CA VAL A 196 3.58 -1.97 -11.40
C VAL A 196 3.71 -2.62 -12.78
N PHE A 197 4.28 -3.82 -12.87
CA PHE A 197 4.43 -4.54 -14.13
C PHE A 197 3.07 -4.89 -14.74
N LEU A 198 2.12 -5.40 -13.95
CA LEU A 198 0.77 -5.73 -14.41
C LEU A 198 0.03 -4.47 -14.90
N TYR A 199 0.09 -3.37 -14.14
CA TYR A 199 -0.52 -2.11 -14.54
C TYR A 199 0.09 -1.54 -15.82
N LYS A 200 1.42 -1.53 -15.95
CA LYS A 200 2.10 -1.12 -17.19
C LYS A 200 1.69 -2.00 -18.36
N ARG A 201 1.71 -3.32 -18.19
CA ARG A 201 1.35 -4.28 -19.24
C ARG A 201 -0.08 -4.06 -19.72
N ILE A 202 -1.05 -3.90 -18.82
CA ILE A 202 -2.45 -3.68 -19.19
C ILE A 202 -2.62 -2.33 -19.88
N ASN A 203 -2.00 -1.27 -19.36
CA ASN A 203 -2.05 0.05 -20.02
C ASN A 203 -1.46 0.00 -21.43
N THR A 204 -0.28 -0.61 -21.62
CA THR A 204 0.34 -0.73 -22.95
C THR A 204 -0.50 -1.56 -23.92
N GLN A 205 -1.17 -2.63 -23.44
CA GLN A 205 -2.09 -3.41 -24.27
C GLN A 205 -3.32 -2.59 -24.69
N ARG A 206 -3.86 -1.77 -23.78
CA ARG A 206 -4.99 -0.86 -24.07
C ARG A 206 -4.59 0.24 -25.05
N ASP A 207 -3.43 0.86 -24.86
CA ASP A 207 -2.87 1.87 -25.78
C ASP A 207 -2.68 1.28 -27.19
N ALA A 208 -2.10 0.08 -27.29
CA ALA A 208 -1.91 -0.58 -28.58
C ALA A 208 -3.24 -0.92 -29.28
N ALA A 209 -4.24 -1.39 -28.52
CA ALA A 209 -5.57 -1.68 -29.07
C ALA A 209 -6.29 -0.41 -29.55
N GLU A 210 -6.15 0.70 -28.82
CA GLU A 210 -6.68 2.01 -29.20
C GLU A 210 -6.03 2.54 -30.48
N HIS A 211 -4.70 2.48 -30.58
CA HIS A 211 -3.96 2.86 -31.79
C HIS A 211 -4.41 2.05 -33.02
N LEU A 212 -4.53 0.72 -32.90
CA LEU A 212 -4.98 -0.13 -34.01
C LEU A 212 -6.43 0.17 -34.44
N ALA A 213 -7.31 0.52 -33.51
CA ALA A 213 -8.69 0.89 -33.82
C ALA A 213 -8.76 2.21 -34.59
N LEU A 214 -7.93 3.20 -34.22
CA LEU A 214 -7.80 4.49 -34.90
C LEU A 214 -7.24 4.34 -36.32
N GLU A 215 -6.19 3.51 -36.50
CA GLU A 215 -5.60 3.24 -37.82
C GLU A 215 -6.55 2.47 -38.76
N GLY A 216 -7.38 1.58 -38.21
CA GLY A 216 -8.36 0.80 -38.96
C GLY A 216 -9.64 1.57 -39.35
N GLY A 217 -9.76 2.87 -39.01
CA GLY A 217 -10.93 3.69 -39.29
C GLY A 217 -12.21 3.26 -38.54
N LYS A 218 -12.09 2.34 -37.56
CA LYS A 218 -13.19 1.95 -36.69
C LYS A 218 -13.28 2.97 -35.56
N LYS A 219 -14.42 3.65 -35.42
CA LYS A 219 -14.69 4.43 -34.20
C LYS A 219 -14.52 3.51 -32.99
N VAL A 220 -13.66 3.91 -32.04
CA VAL A 220 -13.33 3.18 -30.81
C VAL A 220 -14.56 2.93 -29.92
N HIS A 221 -15.71 3.56 -30.22
CA HIS A 221 -17.02 3.26 -29.64
C HIS A 221 -17.58 1.90 -30.11
N ILE A 222 -16.89 0.81 -29.76
CA ILE A 222 -17.45 -0.55 -29.82
C ILE A 222 -18.40 -0.78 -28.64
N TYR A 223 -18.15 -0.10 -27.53
CA TYR A 223 -18.93 -0.18 -26.30
C TYR A 223 -19.86 1.02 -26.18
N SER A 224 -21.11 0.75 -25.80
CA SER A 224 -22.04 1.76 -25.33
C SER A 224 -21.56 2.37 -23.99
N ASP A 225 -22.02 3.58 -23.70
CA ASP A 225 -21.81 4.26 -22.42
C ASP A 225 -22.19 3.36 -21.22
N GLN A 226 -23.25 2.57 -21.35
CA GLN A 226 -23.68 1.65 -20.31
C GLN A 226 -22.69 0.48 -20.14
N GLU A 227 -22.19 -0.12 -21.23
CA GLU A 227 -21.21 -1.21 -21.17
C GLU A 227 -19.87 -0.74 -20.58
N LEU A 228 -19.43 0.49 -20.90
CA LEU A 228 -18.23 1.08 -20.32
C LEU A 228 -18.38 1.27 -18.81
N ARG A 229 -19.55 1.75 -18.35
CA ARG A 229 -19.86 1.85 -16.91
C ARG A 229 -19.85 0.49 -16.21
N GLU A 230 -20.41 -0.54 -16.84
CA GLU A 230 -20.41 -1.90 -16.27
C GLU A 230 -19.02 -2.52 -16.20
N LEU A 231 -18.15 -2.24 -17.17
CA LEU A 231 -16.76 -2.69 -17.17
C LEU A 231 -15.90 -1.97 -16.12
N GLY A 232 -16.20 -0.70 -15.80
CA GLY A 232 -15.50 0.06 -14.76
C GLY A 232 -14.00 0.17 -15.01
N ASP A 233 -13.17 -0.28 -14.07
CA ASP A 233 -11.69 -0.24 -14.19
C ASP A 233 -11.16 -1.24 -15.22
N ARG A 234 -12.00 -2.19 -15.64
CA ARG A 234 -11.69 -3.14 -16.71
C ARG A 234 -11.93 -2.56 -18.10
N ALA A 235 -12.57 -1.39 -18.19
CA ALA A 235 -12.89 -0.76 -19.46
C ALA A 235 -11.63 -0.43 -20.28
N PRO A 236 -11.68 -0.51 -21.62
CA PRO A 236 -10.52 -0.28 -22.48
C PRO A 236 -9.96 1.15 -22.43
N ASP A 237 -10.79 2.13 -22.08
CA ASP A 237 -10.45 3.54 -21.94
C ASP A 237 -9.84 3.88 -20.57
N PHE A 238 -10.08 3.04 -19.56
CA PHE A 238 -9.50 3.23 -18.24
C PHE A 238 -7.96 3.05 -18.26
N ARG A 239 -7.23 3.96 -17.61
CA ARG A 239 -5.78 3.88 -17.45
C ARG A 239 -5.41 3.76 -15.99
N TYR A 240 -4.69 2.70 -15.64
CA TYR A 240 -4.21 2.50 -14.29
C TYR A 240 -3.10 3.49 -13.95
N THR A 241 -3.17 4.07 -12.76
CA THR A 241 -2.11 4.88 -12.17
C THR A 241 -0.95 3.97 -11.73
N LEU A 242 0.29 4.43 -11.89
CA LEU A 242 1.51 3.71 -11.51
C LEU A 242 2.02 4.10 -10.12
#